data_AF-A0A2A4MZZ6-F1
#
_entry.id   AF-A0A2A4MZZ6-F1
#
_cell.length_a   1.000
_cell.length_b   1.000
_cell.length_c   1.000
_cell.angle_alpha   90.00
_cell.angle_beta   90.00
_cell.angle_gamma   90.00
#
_symmetry.space_group_name_H-M   'P 1'
#
loop_
_entity.id
_entity.type
_entity.pdbx_description
1 polymer ?
#
loop_
_entity_poly.entity_id
_entity_poly.type
_entity_poly.pdbx_seq_one_letter_code
_entity_poly.pdbx_strand_id
1 'polypeptide(L)'
;MSAQKGSNPVLRRLRLPLLLTRAGLLAEQVVRAFWPLISVVLLMLAALMLGLQDSLAIEVVWGTGVLGLLALLGALTYGVRRFHWPSRAEALARLDETLPGRPIAALLDDQAIGAGDDASVAVWRAHQQRMAARAAQAQAVAPDIRLARRDPFALRYVALLAFAVALLFGSIWRVGSVADMGPGNGIVAGGPSWEGWVEPPRYTGLPTVYLNDVTDSEMRVAAGSRITLRFYGEVGALTLAETISGRTGSDGTDNVPSAADPVQEFVATRDGELRIDGPGGRAWDVIVNPDTAPIQTALGVLGMPGFTAWAGMTAYSKMKAGETLVVGAATGPVGSMVGQLAKQAGLRVIGVAGGEEKCKLAVETFGFDACVDHRGKDARAMRDALSAECPDGIDIYFENVGGATLGGVIPLLNLHARVIICGMIAWYSGESDETGSMDLQKLWRYSLVKRLTIQGLLQTDHVARFGEFLREIGPKVANGEIVHIEDVAEGLETAPEAFMGLLKGRNMGKLVVKVG
;
A
#
# COMPACT_ATOMS: atom_id res chain seq x y z
N MET A 1 14.27 59.03 -2.61
CA MET A 1 15.01 58.11 -3.49
C MET A 1 14.05 57.08 -4.08
N SER A 2 13.44 57.44 -5.20
CA SER A 2 12.48 56.66 -5.98
C SER A 2 13.20 56.20 -7.25
N ALA A 3 13.93 55.07 -7.19
CA ALA A 3 14.64 54.53 -8.36
C ALA A 3 15.17 53.09 -8.18
N GLN A 4 14.37 52.14 -7.67
CA GLN A 4 14.71 50.70 -7.74
C GLN A 4 13.51 49.77 -7.99
N LYS A 5 12.45 50.25 -8.67
CA LYS A 5 11.35 49.39 -9.17
C LYS A 5 11.63 48.80 -10.57
N GLY A 6 12.90 48.52 -10.86
CA GLY A 6 13.36 47.95 -12.13
C GLY A 6 13.61 46.44 -12.03
N SER A 7 12.59 45.64 -12.32
CA SER A 7 12.62 44.19 -12.61
C SER A 7 13.76 43.37 -11.99
N ASN A 8 13.57 42.89 -10.76
CA ASN A 8 14.39 41.80 -10.22
C ASN A 8 14.30 40.60 -11.21
N PRO A 9 15.42 40.12 -11.78
CA PRO A 9 15.43 39.05 -12.79
C PRO A 9 14.77 37.76 -12.28
N VAL A 10 14.75 37.55 -10.97
CA VAL A 10 14.06 36.44 -10.31
C VAL A 10 12.54 36.52 -10.50
N LEU A 11 11.94 37.71 -10.36
CA LEU A 11 10.50 37.91 -10.53
C LEU A 11 10.03 37.67 -11.98
N ARG A 12 10.92 37.83 -12.97
CA ARG A 12 10.62 37.48 -14.38
C ARG A 12 10.56 35.97 -14.59
N ARG A 13 11.42 35.19 -13.92
CA ARG A 13 11.42 33.72 -13.98
C ARG A 13 10.19 33.10 -13.31
N LEU A 14 9.61 33.78 -12.33
CA LEU A 14 8.39 33.35 -11.63
C LEU A 14 7.10 33.49 -12.46
N ARG A 15 7.12 34.13 -13.64
CA ARG A 15 5.90 34.37 -14.44
C ARG A 15 5.21 33.09 -14.89
N LEU A 16 5.97 32.12 -15.39
CA LEU A 16 5.41 30.85 -15.89
C LEU A 16 4.90 29.96 -14.75
N PRO A 17 5.68 29.70 -13.67
CA PRO A 17 5.17 28.99 -12.49
C PRO A 17 3.91 29.63 -11.90
N LEU A 18 3.85 30.96 -11.86
CA LEU A 18 2.68 31.68 -11.34
C LEU A 18 1.45 31.55 -12.25
N LEU A 19 1.62 31.63 -13.57
CA LEU A 19 0.53 31.42 -14.52
C LEU A 19 -0.03 30.00 -14.43
N LEU A 20 0.85 29.00 -14.36
CA LEU A 20 0.45 27.59 -14.22
C LEU A 20 -0.23 27.32 -12.88
N THR A 21 0.28 27.89 -11.78
CA THR A 21 -0.33 27.78 -10.45
C THR A 21 -1.73 28.43 -10.44
N ARG A 22 -1.88 29.59 -11.09
CA ARG A 22 -3.19 30.24 -11.23
C ARG A 22 -4.17 29.44 -12.09
N ALA A 23 -3.69 28.82 -13.16
CA ALA A 23 -4.49 27.92 -13.99
C ALA A 23 -4.93 26.68 -13.20
N GLY A 24 -4.05 26.12 -12.37
CA GLY A 24 -4.37 25.04 -11.43
C GLY A 24 -5.45 25.43 -10.43
N LEU A 25 -5.32 26.59 -9.78
CA LEU A 25 -6.34 27.11 -8.86
C LEU A 25 -7.69 27.34 -9.56
N LEU A 26 -7.68 27.79 -10.82
CA LEU A 26 -8.90 27.93 -11.61
C LEU A 26 -9.57 26.57 -11.84
N ALA A 27 -8.81 25.57 -12.28
CA ALA A 27 -9.32 24.22 -12.49
C ALA A 27 -9.89 23.62 -11.20
N GLU A 28 -9.19 23.82 -10.08
CA GLU A 28 -9.64 23.41 -8.74
C GLU A 28 -10.97 24.06 -8.36
N GLN A 29 -11.13 25.37 -8.57
CA GLN A 29 -12.37 26.10 -8.30
C GLN A 29 -13.52 25.65 -9.22
N VAL A 30 -13.24 25.43 -10.50
CA VAL A 30 -14.24 24.92 -11.45
C VAL A 30 -14.74 23.55 -11.02
N VAL A 31 -13.85 22.61 -10.73
CA VAL A 31 -14.23 21.26 -10.31
C VAL A 31 -15.00 21.31 -8.97
N ARG A 32 -14.59 22.16 -8.03
CA ARG A 32 -15.26 22.29 -6.72
C ARG A 32 -16.61 22.98 -6.75
N ALA A 33 -16.82 23.92 -7.67
CA ALA A 33 -18.07 24.62 -7.82
C ALA A 33 -19.08 23.82 -8.63
N PHE A 34 -18.63 23.18 -9.72
CA PHE A 34 -19.52 22.60 -10.74
C PHE A 34 -19.65 21.07 -10.67
N TRP A 35 -19.06 20.39 -9.68
CA TRP A 35 -19.22 18.93 -9.53
C TRP A 35 -20.69 18.45 -9.45
N PRO A 36 -21.66 19.16 -8.80
CA PRO A 36 -23.04 18.68 -8.79
C PRO A 36 -23.68 18.80 -10.16
N LEU A 37 -23.34 19.86 -10.92
CA LEU A 37 -23.85 20.07 -12.27
C LEU A 37 -23.37 18.97 -13.20
N ILE A 38 -22.06 18.67 -13.16
CA ILE A 38 -21.47 17.57 -13.93
C ILE A 38 -22.15 16.25 -13.58
N SER A 39 -22.41 15.99 -12.30
CA SER A 39 -23.04 14.74 -11.84
C SER A 39 -24.49 14.60 -12.35
N VAL A 40 -25.28 15.68 -12.31
CA VAL A 40 -26.65 15.67 -12.84
C VAL A 40 -26.66 15.46 -14.35
N VAL A 41 -25.76 16.14 -15.08
CA VAL A 41 -25.61 15.95 -16.54
C VAL A 41 -25.26 14.50 -16.88
N LEU A 42 -24.27 13.92 -16.20
CA LEU A 42 -23.85 12.53 -16.44
C LEU A 42 -24.98 11.54 -16.15
N LEU A 43 -25.72 11.75 -15.05
CA LEU A 43 -26.84 10.87 -14.69
C LEU A 43 -27.99 10.96 -15.69
N MET A 44 -28.32 12.17 -16.18
CA MET A 44 -29.35 12.35 -17.21
C MET A 44 -28.93 11.70 -18.53
N LEU A 45 -27.67 11.89 -18.95
CA LEU A 45 -27.14 11.23 -20.15
C LEU A 45 -27.16 9.71 -19.99
N ALA A 46 -26.76 9.19 -18.83
CA ALA A 46 -26.80 7.75 -18.55
C ALA A 46 -28.20 7.17 -18.68
N ALA A 47 -29.20 7.82 -18.08
CA ALA A 47 -30.60 7.38 -18.15
C ALA A 47 -31.12 7.36 -19.61
N LEU A 48 -30.79 8.40 -20.39
CA LEU A 48 -31.16 8.48 -21.81
C LEU A 48 -30.48 7.41 -22.67
N MET A 49 -29.19 7.18 -22.46
CA MET A 49 -28.38 6.21 -23.20
C MET A 49 -28.77 4.76 -22.89
N LEU A 50 -29.20 4.48 -21.66
CA LEU A 50 -29.73 3.17 -21.26
C LEU A 50 -31.16 2.93 -21.75
N GLY A 51 -31.80 3.93 -22.37
CA GLY A 51 -33.18 3.78 -22.86
C GLY A 51 -34.20 3.66 -21.73
N LEU A 52 -33.93 4.23 -20.55
CA LEU A 52 -34.84 4.11 -19.41
C LEU A 52 -36.21 4.74 -19.72
N GLN A 53 -36.23 5.77 -20.55
CA GLN A 53 -37.43 6.40 -21.08
C GLN A 53 -38.31 5.44 -21.89
N ASP A 54 -37.74 4.40 -22.51
CA ASP A 54 -38.48 3.45 -23.34
C ASP A 54 -39.30 2.45 -22.50
N SER A 55 -38.96 2.32 -21.21
CA SER A 55 -39.59 1.41 -20.25
C SER A 55 -40.64 2.06 -19.35
N LEU A 56 -40.81 3.39 -19.46
CA LEU A 56 -41.64 4.19 -18.57
C LEU A 56 -42.84 4.78 -19.30
N ALA A 57 -43.95 4.97 -18.58
CA ALA A 57 -45.10 5.69 -19.10
C ALA A 57 -44.72 7.14 -19.46
N ILE A 58 -45.35 7.71 -20.48
CA ILE A 58 -44.98 9.02 -21.04
C ILE A 58 -45.07 10.15 -20.00
N GLU A 59 -46.05 10.09 -19.11
CA GLU A 59 -46.22 11.06 -18.01
C GLU A 59 -45.04 11.03 -17.02
N VAL A 60 -44.47 9.83 -16.79
CA VAL A 60 -43.30 9.64 -15.92
C VAL A 60 -42.03 10.18 -16.60
N VAL A 61 -41.90 10.00 -17.92
CA VAL A 61 -40.79 10.56 -18.70
C VAL A 61 -40.80 12.10 -18.66
N TRP A 62 -41.96 12.73 -18.84
CA TRP A 62 -42.08 14.19 -18.71
C TRP A 62 -41.81 14.68 -17.28
N GLY A 63 -42.35 13.99 -16.27
CA GLY A 63 -42.12 14.33 -14.86
C GLY A 63 -40.65 14.26 -14.46
N THR A 64 -39.96 13.18 -14.86
CA THR A 64 -38.52 13.01 -14.61
C THR A 64 -37.67 14.01 -15.42
N GLY A 65 -38.08 14.36 -16.64
CA GLY A 65 -37.44 15.41 -17.44
C GLY A 65 -37.49 16.79 -16.77
N VAL A 66 -38.66 17.18 -16.25
CA VAL A 66 -38.83 18.46 -15.52
C VAL A 66 -38.00 18.48 -14.24
N LEU A 67 -37.99 17.39 -13.47
CA LEU A 67 -37.14 17.26 -12.28
C LEU A 67 -35.65 17.35 -12.61
N GLY A 68 -35.21 16.72 -13.70
CA GLY A 68 -33.84 16.83 -14.20
C GLY A 68 -33.46 18.26 -14.56
N LEU A 69 -34.35 19.00 -15.23
CA LEU A 69 -34.13 20.41 -15.57
C LEU A 69 -34.02 21.31 -14.32
N LEU A 70 -34.89 21.10 -13.33
CA LEU A 70 -34.82 21.83 -12.05
C LEU A 70 -33.52 21.51 -11.29
N ALA A 71 -33.07 20.25 -11.31
CA ALA A 71 -31.81 19.84 -10.72
C ALA A 71 -30.60 20.48 -11.42
N LEU A 72 -30.61 20.56 -12.76
CA LEU A 72 -29.58 21.28 -13.54
C LEU A 72 -29.52 22.76 -13.18
N LEU A 73 -30.67 23.44 -13.13
CA LEU A 73 -30.76 24.86 -12.76
C LEU A 73 -30.28 25.10 -11.31
N GLY A 74 -30.67 24.23 -10.38
CA GLY A 74 -30.23 24.28 -8.99
C GLY A 74 -28.71 24.07 -8.85
N ALA A 75 -28.16 23.08 -9.55
CA ALA A 75 -26.73 22.76 -9.55
C ALA A 75 -25.89 23.86 -10.23
N LEU A 76 -26.40 24.47 -11.30
CA LEU A 76 -25.78 25.61 -11.97
C LEU A 76 -25.75 26.84 -11.05
N THR A 77 -26.88 27.14 -10.39
CA THR A 77 -26.98 28.24 -9.44
C THR A 77 -26.06 28.04 -8.24
N TYR A 78 -25.97 26.81 -7.73
CA TYR A 78 -25.02 26.42 -6.70
C TYR A 78 -23.58 26.67 -7.13
N GLY A 79 -23.20 26.23 -8.34
CA GLY A 79 -21.86 26.41 -8.89
C GLY A 79 -21.49 27.88 -9.04
N VAL A 80 -22.35 28.68 -9.68
CA VAL A 80 -22.13 30.12 -9.86
C VAL A 80 -21.99 30.86 -8.52
N ARG A 81 -22.80 30.52 -7.52
CA ARG A 81 -22.73 31.14 -6.18
C ARG A 81 -21.46 30.78 -5.41
N ARG A 82 -20.90 29.60 -5.64
CA ARG A 82 -19.72 29.09 -4.93
C ARG A 82 -18.42 29.32 -5.70
N PHE A 83 -18.50 29.72 -6.96
CA PHE A 83 -17.35 29.97 -7.81
C PHE A 83 -16.65 31.28 -7.44
N HIS A 84 -15.36 31.20 -7.17
CA HIS A 84 -14.50 32.35 -6.89
C HIS A 84 -13.38 32.42 -7.93
N TRP A 85 -13.13 33.61 -8.49
CA TRP A 85 -12.08 33.79 -9.48
C TRP A 85 -10.71 33.93 -8.79
N PRO A 86 -9.75 33.02 -9.02
CA PRO A 86 -8.49 33.05 -8.30
C PRO A 86 -7.68 34.30 -8.65
N SER A 87 -7.32 35.04 -7.60
CA SER A 87 -6.54 36.26 -7.70
C SER A 87 -5.06 35.94 -7.95
N ARG A 88 -4.30 36.92 -8.46
CA ARG A 88 -2.85 36.78 -8.59
C ARG A 88 -2.16 36.67 -7.23
N ALA A 89 -2.72 37.28 -6.19
CA ALA A 89 -2.19 37.24 -4.83
C ALA A 89 -2.31 35.84 -4.22
N GLU A 90 -3.44 35.15 -4.44
CA GLU A 90 -3.64 33.77 -3.99
C GLU A 90 -2.69 32.80 -4.68
N ALA A 91 -2.49 32.95 -5.99
CA ALA A 91 -1.53 32.13 -6.73
C ALA A 91 -0.08 32.36 -6.26
N LEU A 92 0.28 33.61 -5.91
CA LEU A 92 1.58 33.93 -5.32
C LEU A 92 1.73 33.32 -3.93
N ALA A 93 0.73 33.47 -3.06
CA ALA A 93 0.74 32.92 -1.71
C ALA A 93 0.86 31.38 -1.74
N ARG A 94 0.11 30.72 -2.62
CA ARG A 94 0.14 29.27 -2.80
C ARG A 94 1.50 28.78 -3.28
N LEU A 95 2.10 29.50 -4.24
CA LEU A 95 3.44 29.20 -4.72
C LEU A 95 4.49 29.37 -3.60
N ASP A 96 4.36 30.42 -2.81
CA ASP A 96 5.30 30.74 -1.73
C ASP A 96 5.21 29.78 -0.54
N GLU A 97 4.01 29.26 -0.24
CA GLU A 97 3.79 28.24 0.80
C GLU A 97 4.55 26.94 0.54
N THR A 98 4.86 26.63 -0.73
CA THR A 98 5.62 25.43 -1.09
C THR A 98 7.13 25.58 -0.88
N LEU A 99 7.61 26.80 -0.60
CA LEU A 99 9.03 27.10 -0.47
C LEU A 99 9.40 27.35 1.01
N PRO A 100 10.55 26.81 1.47
CA PRO A 100 10.97 26.97 2.85
C PRO A 100 11.30 28.43 3.17
N GLY A 101 10.53 29.01 4.09
CA GLY A 101 10.72 30.36 4.59
C GLY A 101 10.04 31.47 3.78
N ARG A 102 9.04 31.14 2.94
CA ARG A 102 8.22 32.11 2.19
C ARG A 102 9.04 33.19 1.46
N PRO A 103 9.99 32.79 0.60
CA PRO A 103 10.94 33.69 -0.03
C PRO A 103 10.30 34.73 -0.96
N ILE A 104 9.15 34.47 -1.56
CA ILE A 104 8.47 35.43 -2.45
C ILE A 104 7.87 36.56 -1.63
N ALA A 105 7.24 36.27 -0.49
CA ALA A 105 6.79 37.29 0.45
C ALA A 105 7.96 38.11 1.01
N ALA A 106 9.07 37.44 1.37
CA ALA A 106 10.27 38.13 1.87
C ALA A 106 10.93 39.05 0.82
N LEU A 107 10.87 38.70 -0.47
CA LEU A 107 11.36 39.56 -1.57
C LEU A 107 10.47 40.77 -1.84
N LEU A 108 9.20 40.70 -1.45
CA LEU A 108 8.23 41.80 -1.56
C LEU A 108 8.18 42.66 -0.31
N ASP A 109 8.88 42.26 0.74
CA ASP A 109 8.95 42.96 2.03
C ASP A 109 10.00 44.08 2.00
N ASP A 110 9.77 45.11 2.82
CA ASP A 110 10.64 46.26 2.96
C ASP A 110 11.26 46.26 4.36
N GLN A 111 12.53 46.69 4.48
CA GLN A 111 13.20 46.75 5.78
C GLN A 111 12.53 47.79 6.70
N ALA A 112 11.89 47.33 7.78
CA ALA A 112 11.14 48.18 8.69
C ALA A 112 12.01 49.06 9.61
N ILE A 113 13.20 48.58 10.02
CA ILE A 113 14.09 49.24 11.00
C ILE A 113 15.56 49.10 10.56
N GLY A 114 16.39 50.11 10.85
CA GLY A 114 17.83 50.04 10.59
C GLY A 114 18.24 50.43 9.17
N ALA A 115 17.36 51.12 8.41
CA ALA A 115 17.65 51.58 7.06
C ALA A 115 18.78 52.63 6.98
N GLY A 116 19.14 53.26 8.11
CA GLY A 116 20.26 54.20 8.23
C GLY A 116 21.53 53.61 8.84
N ASP A 117 21.56 52.30 9.15
CA ASP A 117 22.72 51.58 9.65
C ASP A 117 23.27 50.64 8.57
N ASP A 118 24.50 50.90 8.12
CA ASP A 118 25.15 50.14 7.06
C ASP A 118 25.29 48.65 7.40
N ALA A 119 25.47 48.30 8.68
CA ALA A 119 25.55 46.90 9.11
C ALA A 119 24.19 46.19 8.96
N SER A 120 23.11 46.83 9.42
CA SER A 120 21.74 46.33 9.26
C SER A 120 21.33 46.19 7.78
N VAL A 121 21.68 47.17 6.95
CA VAL A 121 21.43 47.13 5.50
C VAL A 121 22.22 46.00 4.83
N ALA A 122 23.45 45.71 5.26
CA ALA A 122 24.24 44.59 4.74
C ALA A 122 23.61 43.23 5.07
N VAL A 123 23.12 43.04 6.30
CA VAL A 123 22.42 41.81 6.70
C VAL A 123 21.12 41.63 5.92
N TRP A 124 20.34 42.71 5.74
CA TRP A 124 19.11 42.69 4.93
C TRP A 124 19.39 42.30 3.48
N ARG A 125 20.43 42.88 2.85
CA ARG A 125 20.84 42.52 1.48
C ARG A 125 21.25 41.05 1.37
N ALA A 126 21.99 40.52 2.35
CA ALA A 126 22.36 39.10 2.37
C ALA A 126 21.14 38.18 2.54
N HIS A 127 20.13 38.60 3.33
CA HIS A 127 18.86 37.89 3.45
C HIS A 127 18.08 37.90 2.12
N GLN A 128 17.92 39.07 1.49
CA GLN A 128 17.27 39.24 0.18
C GLN A 128 17.93 38.39 -0.93
N GLN A 129 19.26 38.29 -0.95
CA GLN A 129 19.99 37.42 -1.89
C GLN A 129 19.71 35.93 -1.66
N ARG A 130 19.65 35.48 -0.40
CA ARG A 130 19.28 34.08 -0.07
C ARG A 130 17.84 33.79 -0.48
N MET A 131 16.91 34.72 -0.25
CA MET A 131 15.50 34.55 -0.64
C MET A 131 15.35 34.58 -2.16
N ALA A 132 16.10 35.41 -2.88
CA ALA A 132 16.15 35.44 -4.34
C ALA A 132 16.60 34.08 -4.92
N ALA A 133 17.64 33.48 -4.35
CA ALA A 133 18.12 32.16 -4.77
C ALA A 133 17.08 31.05 -4.53
N ARG A 134 16.35 31.09 -3.42
CA ARG A 134 15.26 30.14 -3.11
C ARG A 134 14.04 30.33 -4.01
N ALA A 135 13.61 31.56 -4.21
CA ALA A 135 12.49 31.88 -5.10
C ALA A 135 12.79 31.49 -6.56
N ALA A 136 14.05 31.52 -7.00
CA ALA A 136 14.44 31.07 -8.34
C ALA A 136 14.21 29.57 -8.60
N GLN A 137 14.05 28.77 -7.53
CA GLN A 137 13.77 27.33 -7.61
C GLN A 137 12.26 27.02 -7.56
N ALA A 138 11.39 28.03 -7.54
CA ALA A 138 9.95 27.83 -7.48
C ALA A 138 9.42 27.07 -8.71
N GLN A 139 8.68 26.00 -8.47
CA GLN A 139 7.98 25.22 -9.49
C GLN A 139 6.47 25.44 -9.38
N ALA A 140 5.75 25.23 -10.49
CA ALA A 140 4.29 25.36 -10.48
C ALA A 140 3.65 24.33 -9.53
N VAL A 141 2.66 24.77 -8.76
CA VAL A 141 1.97 23.89 -7.80
C VAL A 141 0.82 23.17 -8.51
N ALA A 142 0.75 21.84 -8.37
CA ALA A 142 -0.33 21.03 -8.93
C ALA A 142 -1.70 21.35 -8.27
N PRO A 143 -2.81 21.31 -9.03
CA PRO A 143 -4.15 21.56 -8.50
C PRO A 143 -4.62 20.44 -7.56
N ASP A 144 -5.34 20.78 -6.48
CA ASP A 144 -5.95 19.77 -5.60
C ASP A 144 -7.42 19.52 -5.99
N ILE A 145 -7.60 18.55 -6.89
CA ILE A 145 -8.88 18.14 -7.48
C ILE A 145 -9.67 17.22 -6.51
N ARG A 146 -9.18 16.96 -5.29
CA ARG A 146 -9.88 16.07 -4.35
C ARG A 146 -11.20 16.70 -3.88
N LEU A 147 -12.29 15.98 -4.13
CA LEU A 147 -13.66 16.39 -3.79
C LEU A 147 -14.27 15.60 -2.63
N ALA A 148 -13.55 14.66 -2.02
CA ALA A 148 -14.09 13.76 -0.98
C ALA A 148 -14.80 14.48 0.18
N ARG A 149 -14.30 15.65 0.61
CA ARG A 149 -14.95 16.46 1.65
C ARG A 149 -16.24 17.14 1.21
N ARG A 150 -16.44 17.35 -0.09
CA ARG A 150 -17.62 18.02 -0.67
C ARG A 150 -18.66 17.04 -1.20
N ASP A 151 -18.27 15.79 -1.44
CA ASP A 151 -19.13 14.70 -1.88
C ASP A 151 -18.95 13.47 -0.96
N PRO A 152 -19.49 13.53 0.28
CA PRO A 152 -19.32 12.46 1.27
C PRO A 152 -20.05 11.17 0.88
N PHE A 153 -21.09 11.26 0.05
CA PHE A 153 -21.89 10.13 -0.42
C PHE A 153 -21.41 9.60 -1.79
N ALA A 154 -20.29 10.11 -2.32
CA ALA A 154 -19.74 9.70 -3.60
C ALA A 154 -20.73 9.81 -4.79
N LEU A 155 -21.66 10.77 -4.75
CA LEU A 155 -22.70 10.97 -5.77
C LEU A 155 -22.10 11.18 -7.17
N ARG A 156 -20.91 11.79 -7.27
CA ARG A 156 -20.21 11.95 -8.55
C ARG A 156 -19.75 10.62 -9.13
N TYR A 157 -19.32 9.69 -8.27
CA TYR A 157 -18.89 8.37 -8.69
C TYR A 157 -20.08 7.50 -9.06
N VAL A 158 -21.22 7.65 -8.38
CA VAL A 158 -22.48 7.02 -8.79
C VAL A 158 -22.89 7.51 -10.18
N ALA A 159 -22.87 8.82 -10.42
CA ALA A 159 -23.20 9.39 -11.73
C ALA A 159 -22.20 8.96 -12.82
N LEU A 160 -20.90 8.94 -12.51
CA LEU A 160 -19.85 8.48 -13.43
C LEU A 160 -19.96 6.99 -13.74
N LEU A 161 -20.25 6.16 -12.74
CA LEU A 161 -20.45 4.72 -12.90
C LEU A 161 -21.70 4.45 -13.74
N ALA A 162 -22.82 5.12 -13.45
CA ALA A 162 -24.03 5.04 -14.25
C ALA A 162 -23.75 5.42 -15.71
N PHE A 163 -22.98 6.49 -15.93
CA PHE A 163 -22.56 6.91 -17.27
C PHE A 163 -21.60 5.93 -17.95
N ALA A 164 -20.66 5.33 -17.23
CA ALA A 164 -19.76 4.31 -17.77
C ALA A 164 -20.51 3.02 -18.14
N VAL A 165 -21.43 2.58 -17.29
CA VAL A 165 -22.36 1.47 -17.60
C VAL A 165 -23.20 1.84 -18.83
N ALA A 166 -23.70 3.06 -18.91
CA ALA A 166 -24.45 3.53 -20.08
C ALA A 166 -23.60 3.63 -21.35
N LEU A 167 -22.29 3.91 -21.26
CA LEU A 167 -21.38 3.88 -22.40
C LEU A 167 -21.11 2.46 -22.91
N LEU A 168 -21.01 1.49 -21.99
CA LEU A 168 -20.71 0.09 -22.31
C LEU A 168 -21.94 -0.68 -22.80
N PHE A 169 -23.08 -0.48 -22.15
CA PHE A 169 -24.30 -1.25 -22.37
C PHE A 169 -25.43 -0.44 -23.01
N GLY A 170 -25.33 0.88 -22.99
CA GLY A 170 -26.29 1.76 -23.64
C GLY A 170 -25.94 1.98 -25.12
N SER A 171 -26.94 2.37 -25.89
CA SER A 171 -26.74 2.73 -27.30
C SER A 171 -26.52 4.23 -27.38
N ILE A 172 -25.31 4.65 -27.78
CA ILE A 172 -24.96 6.05 -28.04
C ILE A 172 -25.92 6.69 -29.06
N TRP A 173 -26.56 5.87 -29.91
CA TRP A 173 -27.52 6.28 -30.94
C TRP A 173 -28.98 6.39 -30.47
N ARG A 174 -29.34 5.92 -29.26
CA ARG A 174 -30.72 6.04 -28.72
C ARG A 174 -31.09 7.44 -28.22
N VAL A 175 -30.14 8.38 -28.15
CA VAL A 175 -30.47 9.80 -27.82
C VAL A 175 -31.37 10.43 -28.91
N GLY A 176 -31.40 9.85 -30.13
CA GLY A 176 -32.35 10.22 -31.19
C GLY A 176 -33.69 9.47 -31.17
N SER A 177 -33.88 8.44 -30.32
CA SER A 177 -35.03 7.52 -30.43
C SER A 177 -36.32 7.98 -29.74
N VAL A 178 -36.35 9.21 -29.20
CA VAL A 178 -37.61 9.81 -28.72
C VAL A 178 -38.55 10.17 -29.89
N ALA A 179 -38.08 10.14 -31.14
CA ALA A 179 -38.88 10.40 -32.33
C ALA A 179 -39.45 9.15 -33.03
N ASP A 180 -38.97 7.94 -32.74
CA ASP A 180 -39.25 6.74 -33.56
C ASP A 180 -39.57 5.48 -32.73
N MET A 181 -40.61 5.51 -31.90
CA MET A 181 -41.14 4.31 -31.25
C MET A 181 -42.09 3.54 -32.19
N GLY A 182 -41.55 2.52 -32.87
CA GLY A 182 -42.32 1.44 -33.52
C GLY A 182 -41.77 0.06 -33.10
N PRO A 183 -42.61 -0.98 -32.93
CA PRO A 183 -42.19 -2.22 -32.29
C PRO A 183 -41.55 -3.21 -33.29
N GLY A 184 -40.41 -3.82 -32.94
CA GLY A 184 -39.89 -4.95 -33.72
C GLY A 184 -38.50 -5.50 -33.33
N ASN A 185 -38.55 -6.62 -32.61
CA ASN A 185 -37.65 -7.79 -32.66
C ASN A 185 -36.15 -7.68 -32.28
N GLY A 186 -35.84 -8.19 -31.07
CA GLY A 186 -34.52 -8.75 -30.76
C GLY A 186 -34.47 -10.24 -31.12
N ILE A 187 -33.43 -10.66 -31.84
CA ILE A 187 -33.12 -12.05 -32.18
C ILE A 187 -32.09 -12.56 -31.16
N VAL A 188 -32.39 -13.68 -30.49
CA VAL A 188 -31.42 -14.45 -29.68
C VAL A 188 -30.88 -15.56 -30.58
N ALA A 189 -29.56 -15.62 -30.76
CA ALA A 189 -28.89 -16.69 -31.48
C ALA A 189 -28.58 -17.85 -30.52
N GLY A 190 -29.21 -19.01 -30.73
CA GLY A 190 -28.92 -20.26 -30.03
C GLY A 190 -27.90 -21.09 -30.81
N GLY A 191 -26.71 -21.28 -30.24
CA GLY A 191 -25.65 -22.15 -30.74
C GLY A 191 -24.89 -22.80 -29.57
N PRO A 192 -24.03 -23.80 -29.82
CA PRO A 192 -23.23 -24.46 -28.78
C PRO A 192 -22.33 -23.44 -28.06
N SER A 193 -22.20 -23.59 -26.74
CA SER A 193 -21.43 -22.69 -25.87
C SER A 193 -20.68 -23.47 -24.79
N TRP A 194 -19.69 -22.84 -24.17
CA TRP A 194 -18.92 -23.45 -23.09
C TRP A 194 -18.67 -22.45 -21.95
N GLU A 195 -18.42 -22.99 -20.76
CA GLU A 195 -18.00 -22.23 -19.58
C GLU A 195 -16.82 -22.92 -18.90
N GLY A 196 -15.92 -22.15 -18.28
CA GLY A 196 -14.77 -22.73 -17.61
C GLY A 196 -14.26 -21.95 -16.41
N TRP A 197 -13.67 -22.66 -15.45
CA TRP A 197 -13.09 -22.08 -14.23
C TRP A 197 -11.70 -22.65 -13.94
N VAL A 198 -10.82 -21.81 -13.39
CA VAL A 198 -9.55 -22.20 -12.80
C VAL A 198 -9.60 -21.89 -11.31
N GLU A 199 -9.52 -22.92 -10.48
CA GLU A 199 -9.52 -22.84 -9.02
C GLU A 199 -8.12 -23.13 -8.48
N PRO A 200 -7.39 -22.11 -7.99
CA PRO A 200 -6.10 -22.31 -7.34
C PRO A 200 -6.21 -23.14 -6.05
N PRO A 201 -5.14 -23.81 -5.60
CA PRO A 201 -5.14 -24.48 -4.30
C PRO A 201 -5.48 -23.51 -3.16
N ARG A 202 -6.33 -23.95 -2.23
CA ARG A 202 -6.89 -23.08 -1.16
C ARG A 202 -5.85 -22.35 -0.31
N TYR A 203 -4.67 -22.93 -0.13
CA TYR A 203 -3.59 -22.33 0.66
C TYR A 203 -2.92 -21.13 -0.03
N THR A 204 -3.09 -20.97 -1.34
CA THR A 204 -2.50 -19.86 -2.11
C THR A 204 -3.21 -18.52 -1.88
N GLY A 205 -4.47 -18.55 -1.41
CA GLY A 205 -5.30 -17.36 -1.25
C GLY A 205 -5.68 -16.64 -2.55
N LEU A 206 -5.38 -17.23 -3.72
CA LEU A 206 -5.72 -16.66 -5.03
C LEU A 206 -7.21 -16.87 -5.36
N PRO A 207 -7.87 -15.90 -6.04
CA PRO A 207 -9.27 -16.04 -6.43
C PRO A 207 -9.45 -17.04 -7.59
N THR A 208 -10.65 -17.62 -7.68
CA THR A 208 -11.07 -18.43 -8.84
C THR A 208 -11.18 -17.56 -10.09
N VAL A 209 -10.59 -18.01 -11.19
CA VAL A 209 -10.61 -17.30 -12.48
C VAL A 209 -11.67 -17.91 -13.39
N TYR A 210 -12.47 -17.07 -14.04
CA TYR A 210 -13.44 -17.50 -15.05
C TYR A 210 -12.80 -17.46 -16.45
N LEU A 211 -12.69 -18.63 -17.11
CA LEU A 211 -11.94 -18.80 -18.36
C LEU A 211 -12.54 -18.04 -19.55
N ASN A 212 -13.86 -17.82 -19.55
CA ASN A 212 -14.52 -17.11 -20.65
C ASN A 212 -14.10 -15.64 -20.72
N ASP A 213 -13.68 -15.05 -19.59
CA ASP A 213 -13.19 -13.67 -19.49
C ASP A 213 -11.70 -13.55 -19.86
N VAL A 214 -10.98 -14.67 -19.95
CA VAL A 214 -9.57 -14.70 -20.34
C VAL A 214 -9.47 -14.62 -21.86
N THR A 215 -9.15 -13.43 -22.37
CA THR A 215 -8.99 -13.16 -23.82
C THR A 215 -7.56 -13.27 -24.33
N ASP A 216 -6.57 -13.26 -23.43
CA ASP A 216 -5.16 -13.37 -23.78
C ASP A 216 -4.82 -14.79 -24.25
N SER A 217 -3.83 -14.90 -25.15
CA SER A 217 -3.33 -16.19 -25.64
C SER A 217 -2.46 -16.92 -24.63
N GLU A 218 -1.90 -16.21 -23.63
CA GLU A 218 -1.14 -16.78 -22.53
C GLU A 218 -1.94 -16.70 -21.22
N MET A 219 -1.96 -17.79 -20.46
CA MET A 219 -2.62 -17.84 -19.14
C MET A 219 -1.65 -18.38 -18.08
N ARG A 220 -1.47 -17.63 -16.99
CA ARG A 220 -0.64 -18.07 -15.84
C ARG A 220 -1.54 -18.67 -14.75
N VAL A 221 -1.24 -19.88 -14.32
CA VAL A 221 -1.98 -20.59 -13.27
C VAL A 221 -1.03 -21.09 -12.19
N ALA A 222 -1.48 -21.21 -10.93
CA ALA A 222 -0.66 -21.78 -9.87
C ALA A 222 -0.52 -23.31 -10.05
N ALA A 223 0.64 -23.88 -9.71
CA ALA A 223 0.82 -25.32 -9.66
C ALA A 223 -0.25 -25.98 -8.77
N GLY A 224 -0.91 -27.01 -9.31
CA GLY A 224 -2.01 -27.69 -8.60
C GLY A 224 -3.38 -27.02 -8.75
N SER A 225 -3.52 -26.00 -9.60
CA SER A 225 -4.83 -25.40 -9.90
C SER A 225 -5.76 -26.40 -10.59
N ARG A 226 -7.00 -26.50 -10.12
CA ARG A 226 -8.05 -27.34 -10.70
C ARG A 226 -8.76 -26.57 -11.81
N ILE A 227 -8.86 -27.18 -12.98
CA ILE A 227 -9.55 -26.63 -14.15
C ILE A 227 -10.82 -27.44 -14.36
N THR A 228 -11.94 -26.72 -14.48
CA THR A 228 -13.27 -27.30 -14.73
C THR A 228 -13.85 -26.65 -15.98
N LEU A 229 -14.25 -27.44 -16.97
CA LEU A 229 -14.95 -26.98 -18.17
C LEU A 229 -16.33 -27.62 -18.27
N ARG A 230 -17.30 -26.86 -18.76
CA ARG A 230 -18.66 -27.32 -19.08
C ARG A 230 -19.00 -26.98 -20.53
N PHE A 231 -19.45 -27.97 -21.28
CA PHE A 231 -19.88 -27.82 -22.66
C PHE A 231 -21.41 -27.93 -22.76
N TYR A 232 -22.03 -27.00 -23.47
CA TYR A 232 -23.47 -26.92 -23.70
C TYR A 232 -23.76 -26.99 -25.19
N GLY A 233 -24.68 -27.87 -25.59
CA GLY A 233 -25.07 -28.06 -27.00
C GLY A 233 -25.11 -29.54 -27.38
N GLU A 234 -25.06 -29.80 -28.68
CA GLU A 234 -25.01 -31.17 -29.21
C GLU A 234 -23.69 -31.85 -28.83
N VAL A 235 -23.76 -33.09 -28.34
CA VAL A 235 -22.58 -33.84 -27.86
C VAL A 235 -21.59 -34.01 -29.01
N GLY A 236 -20.34 -33.59 -28.81
CA GLY A 236 -19.29 -33.60 -29.83
C GLY A 236 -19.17 -32.31 -30.67
N ALA A 237 -20.05 -31.32 -30.48
CA ALA A 237 -19.90 -30.01 -31.13
C ALA A 237 -18.72 -29.18 -30.55
N LEU A 238 -18.30 -29.49 -29.33
CA LEU A 238 -17.15 -28.92 -28.63
C LEU A 238 -16.29 -30.04 -28.06
N THR A 239 -14.97 -29.93 -28.21
CA THR A 239 -14.02 -30.92 -27.67
C THR A 239 -12.83 -30.27 -26.99
N LEU A 240 -12.30 -30.92 -25.96
CA LEU A 240 -11.11 -30.49 -25.23
C LEU A 240 -9.83 -31.16 -25.76
N ALA A 241 -8.77 -30.38 -25.96
CA ALA A 241 -7.40 -30.85 -26.12
C ALA A 241 -6.50 -30.12 -25.11
N GLU A 242 -5.79 -30.86 -24.25
CA GLU A 242 -4.90 -30.26 -23.24
C GLU A 242 -3.65 -31.10 -22.99
N THR A 243 -2.55 -30.45 -22.60
CA THR A 243 -1.28 -31.11 -22.27
C THR A 243 -0.78 -30.81 -20.84
N ILE A 244 -1.50 -29.98 -20.09
CA ILE A 244 -1.11 -29.41 -18.79
C ILE A 244 -1.37 -30.33 -17.60
N SER A 245 -2.27 -31.30 -17.74
CA SER A 245 -2.52 -32.30 -16.70
C SER A 245 -1.50 -33.44 -16.71
N GLY A 246 -0.85 -33.68 -17.85
CA GLY A 246 0.02 -34.82 -18.05
C GLY A 246 -0.69 -36.15 -18.29
N ARG A 247 -2.03 -36.17 -18.38
CA ARG A 247 -2.79 -37.38 -18.70
C ARG A 247 -2.45 -37.86 -20.11
N THR A 248 -1.97 -39.09 -20.24
CA THR A 248 -1.75 -39.74 -21.54
C THR A 248 -2.75 -40.86 -21.67
N GLY A 249 -3.66 -40.78 -22.65
CA GLY A 249 -4.70 -41.80 -22.89
C GLY A 249 -4.16 -43.15 -23.39
N SER A 250 -2.88 -43.47 -23.16
CA SER A 250 -2.17 -44.63 -23.70
C SER A 250 -1.72 -45.66 -22.65
N ASP A 251 -1.70 -45.31 -21.35
CA ASP A 251 -1.41 -46.27 -20.28
C ASP A 251 -2.68 -46.52 -19.46
N GLY A 252 -3.20 -47.75 -19.56
CA GLY A 252 -4.52 -48.19 -19.05
C GLY A 252 -4.72 -48.17 -17.52
N THR A 253 -4.14 -47.19 -16.83
CA THR A 253 -4.30 -46.92 -15.39
C THR A 253 -5.06 -45.61 -15.12
N ASP A 254 -5.15 -44.69 -16.09
CA ASP A 254 -5.94 -43.45 -15.97
C ASP A 254 -7.14 -43.49 -16.93
N ASN A 255 -8.35 -43.57 -16.37
CA ASN A 255 -9.59 -43.49 -17.15
C ASN A 255 -9.81 -42.03 -17.60
N VAL A 256 -9.16 -41.61 -18.68
CA VAL A 256 -9.30 -40.25 -19.25
C VAL A 256 -10.71 -40.13 -19.85
N PRO A 257 -11.55 -39.16 -19.42
CA PRO A 257 -12.87 -38.92 -19.99
C PRO A 257 -12.78 -38.63 -21.50
N SER A 258 -13.87 -38.85 -22.22
CA SER A 258 -13.92 -38.49 -23.63
C SER A 258 -13.75 -36.98 -23.78
N ALA A 259 -12.96 -36.54 -24.76
CA ALA A 259 -12.75 -35.12 -25.04
C ALA A 259 -14.04 -34.34 -25.34
N ALA A 260 -15.12 -35.05 -25.71
CA ALA A 260 -16.45 -34.50 -25.99
C ALA A 260 -17.41 -34.55 -24.79
N ASP A 261 -16.97 -35.04 -23.63
CA ASP A 261 -17.83 -35.13 -22.45
C ASP A 261 -18.27 -33.73 -21.98
N PRO A 262 -19.53 -33.58 -21.53
CA PRO A 262 -20.11 -32.28 -21.20
C PRO A 262 -19.45 -31.61 -19.99
N VAL A 263 -18.67 -32.34 -19.19
CA VAL A 263 -17.90 -31.81 -18.06
C VAL A 263 -16.49 -32.39 -18.12
N GLN A 264 -15.49 -31.51 -18.05
CA GLN A 264 -14.07 -31.88 -17.98
C GLN A 264 -13.49 -31.35 -16.68
N GLU A 265 -12.70 -32.17 -15.99
CA GLU A 265 -12.03 -31.78 -14.74
C GLU A 265 -10.62 -32.37 -14.66
N PHE A 266 -9.63 -31.50 -14.46
CA PHE A 266 -8.22 -31.87 -14.36
C PHE A 266 -7.41 -30.84 -13.57
N VAL A 267 -6.16 -31.19 -13.25
CA VAL A 267 -5.26 -30.35 -12.44
C VAL A 267 -4.06 -29.95 -13.27
N ALA A 268 -3.73 -28.66 -13.31
CA ALA A 268 -2.56 -28.14 -13.99
C ALA A 268 -1.29 -28.46 -13.18
N THR A 269 -0.40 -29.27 -13.74
CA THR A 269 0.83 -29.72 -13.08
C THR A 269 2.11 -29.27 -13.79
N ARG A 270 2.01 -28.93 -15.08
CA ARG A 270 3.12 -28.51 -15.92
C ARG A 270 2.67 -27.53 -16.99
N ASP A 271 3.63 -26.79 -17.54
CA ASP A 271 3.42 -25.91 -18.68
C ASP A 271 2.92 -26.70 -19.90
N GLY A 272 2.06 -26.09 -20.70
CA GLY A 272 1.48 -26.73 -21.87
C GLY A 272 0.35 -25.93 -22.50
N GLU A 273 -0.35 -26.54 -23.45
CA GLU A 273 -1.49 -25.95 -24.17
C GLU A 273 -2.82 -26.44 -23.60
N LEU A 274 -3.82 -25.55 -23.54
CA LEU A 274 -5.23 -25.83 -23.29
C LEU A 274 -6.04 -25.30 -24.47
N ARG A 275 -6.80 -26.16 -25.16
CA ARG A 275 -7.58 -25.81 -26.33
C ARG A 275 -8.98 -26.41 -26.30
N ILE A 276 -9.96 -25.59 -26.61
CA ILE A 276 -11.36 -25.98 -26.83
C ILE A 276 -11.62 -25.83 -28.33
N ASP A 277 -11.87 -26.94 -29.01
CA ASP A 277 -12.16 -27.01 -30.43
C ASP A 277 -13.68 -26.97 -30.67
N GLY A 278 -14.14 -26.19 -31.66
CA GLY A 278 -15.56 -26.03 -32.03
C GLY A 278 -16.02 -24.56 -32.06
N PRO A 279 -17.33 -24.28 -32.29
CA PRO A 279 -17.84 -22.92 -32.41
C PRO A 279 -17.64 -22.12 -31.11
N GLY A 280 -16.94 -20.99 -31.19
CA GLY A 280 -16.61 -20.17 -30.02
C GLY A 280 -15.48 -20.73 -29.14
N GLY A 281 -14.78 -21.76 -29.60
CA GLY A 281 -13.61 -22.34 -28.95
C GLY A 281 -12.44 -21.35 -28.77
N ARG A 282 -11.53 -21.67 -27.86
CA ARG A 282 -10.35 -20.84 -27.52
C ARG A 282 -9.14 -21.72 -27.20
N ALA A 283 -7.96 -21.14 -27.36
CA ALA A 283 -6.68 -21.78 -27.06
C ALA A 283 -5.85 -20.87 -26.15
N TRP A 284 -5.15 -21.48 -25.20
CA TRP A 284 -4.22 -20.80 -24.30
C TRP A 284 -2.92 -21.59 -24.18
N ASP A 285 -1.81 -20.85 -24.21
CA ASP A 285 -0.52 -21.30 -23.70
C ASP A 285 -0.53 -21.09 -22.18
N VAL A 286 -0.57 -22.20 -21.44
CA VAL A 286 -0.70 -22.20 -19.99
C VAL A 286 0.66 -22.36 -19.34
N ILE A 287 1.04 -21.37 -18.55
CA ILE A 287 2.28 -21.35 -17.76
C ILE A 287 1.92 -21.65 -16.30
N VAL A 288 2.50 -22.72 -15.76
CA VAL A 288 2.27 -23.18 -14.39
C VAL A 288 3.34 -22.58 -13.48
N ASN A 289 2.93 -21.59 -12.68
CA ASN A 289 3.79 -20.98 -11.69
C ASN A 289 4.08 -21.98 -10.57
N PRO A 290 5.36 -22.21 -10.21
CA PRO A 290 5.72 -23.02 -9.05
C PRO A 290 5.05 -22.48 -7.80
N ASP A 291 4.73 -23.36 -6.87
CA ASP A 291 4.17 -23.00 -5.57
C ASP A 291 5.23 -22.30 -4.70
N THR A 292 5.42 -21.02 -4.95
CA THR A 292 6.34 -20.14 -4.25
C THR A 292 5.57 -19.00 -3.60
N ALA A 293 5.94 -18.66 -2.38
CA ALA A 293 5.40 -17.49 -1.70
C ALA A 293 5.50 -16.24 -2.59
N PRO A 294 4.56 -15.28 -2.46
CA PRO A 294 4.57 -14.06 -3.26
C PRO A 294 5.96 -13.38 -3.25
N ILE A 295 6.42 -12.91 -4.41
CA ILE A 295 7.81 -12.44 -4.59
C ILE A 295 8.21 -11.34 -3.59
N GLN A 296 7.27 -10.50 -3.15
CA GLN A 296 7.52 -9.45 -2.19
C GLN A 296 7.95 -9.97 -0.80
N THR A 297 7.61 -11.22 -0.46
CA THR A 297 8.06 -11.86 0.79
C THR A 297 9.58 -11.99 0.86
N ALA A 298 10.28 -12.01 -0.29
CA ALA A 298 11.73 -11.96 -0.39
C ALA A 298 12.33 -10.62 0.05
N LEU A 299 11.52 -9.57 0.22
CA LEU A 299 11.93 -8.29 0.82
C LEU A 299 11.72 -8.27 2.35
N GLY A 300 11.03 -9.27 2.90
CA GLY A 300 10.58 -9.33 4.29
C GLY A 300 10.89 -10.68 4.95
N VAL A 301 9.85 -11.47 5.19
CA VAL A 301 9.92 -12.70 5.99
C VAL A 301 10.76 -13.82 5.38
N LEU A 302 10.83 -13.92 4.05
CA LEU A 302 11.72 -14.83 3.31
C LEU A 302 12.96 -14.11 2.77
N GLY A 303 13.14 -12.86 3.17
CA GLY A 303 14.23 -11.98 2.75
C GLY A 303 15.28 -11.75 3.83
N MET A 304 16.06 -10.68 3.63
CA MET A 304 17.08 -10.24 4.58
C MET A 304 16.54 -10.04 6.01
N PRO A 305 15.36 -9.44 6.26
CA PRO A 305 14.85 -9.27 7.63
C PRO A 305 14.55 -10.59 8.35
N GLY A 306 13.82 -11.50 7.71
CA GLY A 306 13.52 -12.82 8.29
C GLY A 306 14.79 -13.64 8.49
N PHE A 307 15.72 -13.57 7.53
CA PHE A 307 17.03 -14.21 7.64
C PHE A 307 17.88 -13.64 8.78
N THR A 308 17.84 -12.33 9.01
CA THR A 308 18.55 -11.69 10.12
C THR A 308 18.07 -12.24 11.46
N ALA A 309 16.75 -12.31 11.65
CA ALA A 309 16.14 -12.89 12.84
C ALA A 309 16.58 -14.36 13.03
N TRP A 310 16.38 -15.19 12.00
CA TRP A 310 16.70 -16.62 12.06
C TRP A 310 18.20 -16.88 12.28
N ALA A 311 19.09 -16.16 11.60
CA ALA A 311 20.53 -16.33 11.73
C ALA A 311 21.01 -15.92 13.14
N GLY A 312 20.55 -14.77 13.65
CA GLY A 312 20.89 -14.30 14.99
C GLY A 312 20.39 -15.24 16.08
N MET A 313 19.14 -15.67 15.96
CA MET A 313 18.54 -16.62 16.90
C MET A 313 19.28 -17.96 16.87
N THR A 314 19.49 -18.55 15.69
CA THR A 314 20.12 -19.87 15.58
C THR A 314 21.58 -19.87 16.01
N ALA A 315 22.33 -18.80 15.70
CA ALA A 315 23.76 -18.74 16.00
C ALA A 315 24.05 -18.37 17.47
N TYR A 316 23.28 -17.45 18.05
CA TYR A 316 23.70 -16.75 19.27
C TYR A 316 22.73 -16.88 20.44
N SER A 317 21.45 -17.22 20.20
CA SER A 317 20.46 -17.24 21.28
C SER A 317 20.66 -18.41 22.25
N LYS A 318 21.07 -19.58 21.74
CA LYS A 318 21.09 -20.84 22.50
C LYS A 318 19.79 -21.07 23.30
N MET A 319 18.64 -20.78 22.66
CA MET A 319 17.30 -20.89 23.24
C MET A 319 17.08 -22.18 24.03
N LYS A 320 16.46 -22.05 25.19
CA LYS A 320 15.93 -23.18 25.98
C LYS A 320 14.47 -22.91 26.32
N ALA A 321 13.64 -23.94 26.24
CA ALA A 321 12.25 -23.84 26.64
C ALA A 321 12.13 -23.35 28.10
N GLY A 322 11.16 -22.48 28.37
CA GLY A 322 10.95 -21.84 29.66
C GLY A 322 11.79 -20.58 29.92
N GLU A 323 12.77 -20.25 29.08
CA GLU A 323 13.49 -18.97 29.18
C GLU A 323 12.60 -17.79 28.75
N THR A 324 12.94 -16.59 29.25
CA THR A 324 12.29 -15.34 28.87
C THR A 324 13.11 -14.58 27.83
N LEU A 325 12.48 -14.25 26.70
CA LEU A 325 13.02 -13.41 25.65
C LEU A 325 12.30 -12.07 25.58
N VAL A 326 13.07 -10.98 25.52
CA VAL A 326 12.57 -9.64 25.19
C VAL A 326 13.09 -9.22 23.82
N VAL A 327 12.25 -8.58 23.01
CA VAL A 327 12.66 -8.04 21.70
C VAL A 327 12.13 -6.61 21.48
N GLY A 328 13.04 -5.71 21.13
CA GLY A 328 12.71 -4.34 20.72
C GLY A 328 12.19 -4.27 19.29
N ALA A 329 11.36 -3.26 18.99
CA ALA A 329 10.69 -3.11 17.70
C ALA A 329 9.93 -4.38 17.28
N ALA A 330 9.17 -4.94 18.23
CA ALA A 330 8.56 -6.28 18.14
C ALA A 330 7.61 -6.48 16.95
N THR A 331 7.00 -5.42 16.42
CA THR A 331 6.12 -5.49 15.24
C THR A 331 6.81 -5.17 13.93
N GLY A 332 8.11 -4.86 13.96
CA GLY A 332 8.94 -4.74 12.78
C GLY A 332 9.28 -6.12 12.19
N PRO A 333 9.80 -6.17 10.95
CA PRO A 333 10.00 -7.44 10.23
C PRO A 333 11.00 -8.40 10.89
N VAL A 334 12.04 -7.87 11.55
CA VAL A 334 12.99 -8.69 12.31
C VAL A 334 12.37 -9.12 13.65
N GLY A 335 11.77 -8.15 14.38
CA GLY A 335 11.23 -8.39 15.72
C GLY A 335 10.09 -9.41 15.75
N SER A 336 9.18 -9.37 14.76
CA SER A 336 8.06 -10.29 14.69
C SER A 336 8.52 -11.72 14.40
N MET A 337 9.54 -11.89 13.56
CA MET A 337 10.15 -13.18 13.27
C MET A 337 10.89 -13.74 14.49
N VAL A 338 11.67 -12.91 15.21
CA VAL A 338 12.37 -13.31 16.46
C VAL A 338 11.38 -13.85 17.48
N GLY A 339 10.28 -13.14 17.72
CA GLY A 339 9.28 -13.56 18.68
C GLY A 339 8.63 -14.88 18.31
N GLN A 340 8.24 -15.06 17.05
CA GLN A 340 7.63 -16.31 16.58
C GLN A 340 8.60 -17.50 16.68
N LEU A 341 9.86 -17.33 16.31
CA LEU A 341 10.89 -18.37 16.50
C LEU A 341 11.06 -18.75 17.98
N ALA A 342 11.06 -17.75 18.86
CA ALA A 342 11.16 -17.97 20.31
C ALA A 342 9.93 -18.67 20.89
N LYS A 343 8.72 -18.32 20.41
CA LYS A 343 7.48 -19.02 20.77
C LYS A 343 7.51 -20.48 20.33
N GLN A 344 7.95 -20.76 19.09
CA GLN A 344 8.12 -22.12 18.58
C GLN A 344 9.14 -22.93 19.41
N ALA A 345 10.16 -22.27 19.98
CA ALA A 345 11.14 -22.88 20.88
C ALA A 345 10.66 -23.02 22.35
N GLY A 346 9.43 -22.63 22.66
CA GLY A 346 8.85 -22.77 24.00
C GLY A 346 9.29 -21.72 25.01
N LEU A 347 9.73 -20.54 24.55
CA LEU A 347 10.09 -19.41 25.42
C LEU A 347 8.86 -18.57 25.78
N ARG A 348 8.97 -17.84 26.89
CA ARG A 348 8.12 -16.67 27.18
C ARG A 348 8.66 -15.48 26.40
N VAL A 349 7.83 -14.83 25.60
CA VAL A 349 8.24 -13.76 24.68
C VAL A 349 7.51 -12.47 25.01
N ILE A 350 8.28 -11.45 25.40
CA ILE A 350 7.79 -10.11 25.67
C ILE A 350 8.26 -9.15 24.58
N GLY A 351 7.31 -8.50 23.92
CA GLY A 351 7.58 -7.50 22.90
C GLY A 351 7.73 -6.11 23.49
N VAL A 352 8.51 -5.25 22.81
CA VAL A 352 8.46 -3.81 23.02
C VAL A 352 8.13 -3.12 21.70
N ALA A 353 7.05 -2.34 21.67
CA ALA A 353 6.57 -1.66 20.48
C ALA A 353 6.03 -0.25 20.79
N GLY A 354 5.85 0.58 19.77
CA GLY A 354 5.39 1.96 19.94
C GLY A 354 3.89 2.10 19.72
N GLY A 355 3.13 2.24 20.80
CA GLY A 355 1.66 2.37 20.78
C GLY A 355 0.92 1.08 21.12
N GLU A 356 -0.27 1.25 21.67
CA GLU A 356 -1.21 0.17 22.02
C GLU A 356 -1.56 -0.71 20.82
N GLU A 357 -1.84 -0.12 19.65
CA GLU A 357 -2.19 -0.86 18.43
C GLU A 357 -1.10 -1.86 18.03
N LYS A 358 0.18 -1.46 18.12
CA LYS A 358 1.31 -2.35 17.84
C LYS A 358 1.49 -3.41 18.93
N CYS A 359 1.23 -3.06 20.19
CA CYS A 359 1.30 -4.05 21.27
C CYS A 359 0.23 -5.12 21.12
N LYS A 360 -1.00 -4.71 20.77
CA LYS A 360 -2.11 -5.61 20.46
C LYS A 360 -1.77 -6.52 19.28
N LEU A 361 -1.21 -5.95 18.21
CA LEU A 361 -0.74 -6.73 17.07
C LEU A 361 0.28 -7.81 17.46
N ALA A 362 1.27 -7.48 18.29
CA ALA A 362 2.29 -8.43 18.71
C ALA A 362 1.70 -9.64 19.45
N VAL A 363 0.74 -9.40 20.35
CA VAL A 363 0.09 -10.45 21.13
C VAL A 363 -0.88 -11.26 20.28
N GLU A 364 -1.83 -10.59 19.62
CA GLU A 364 -2.95 -11.26 18.92
C GLU A 364 -2.53 -11.92 17.61
N THR A 365 -1.54 -11.38 16.90
CA THR A 365 -1.15 -11.87 15.56
C THR A 365 0.13 -12.67 15.58
N PHE A 366 1.15 -12.26 16.35
CA PHE A 366 2.44 -12.95 16.39
C PHE A 366 2.59 -13.91 17.58
N GLY A 367 1.58 -14.00 18.45
CA GLY A 367 1.54 -14.96 19.56
C GLY A 367 2.46 -14.63 20.74
N PHE A 368 2.85 -13.37 20.90
CA PHE A 368 3.66 -12.93 22.03
C PHE A 368 2.87 -13.05 23.34
N ASP A 369 3.55 -13.35 24.46
CA ASP A 369 2.87 -13.50 25.74
C ASP A 369 2.45 -12.16 26.35
N ALA A 370 3.24 -11.10 26.11
CA ALA A 370 2.86 -9.72 26.40
C ALA A 370 3.63 -8.74 25.50
N CYS A 371 3.19 -7.49 25.46
CA CYS A 371 3.93 -6.42 24.77
C CYS A 371 3.82 -5.10 25.54
N VAL A 372 4.96 -4.43 25.73
CA VAL A 372 5.07 -3.16 26.43
C VAL A 372 5.15 -2.00 25.43
N ASP A 373 4.30 -0.99 25.61
CA ASP A 373 4.39 0.26 24.85
C ASP A 373 5.54 1.12 25.38
N HIS A 374 6.53 1.45 24.54
CA HIS A 374 7.66 2.30 24.94
C HIS A 374 7.38 3.81 24.87
N ARG A 375 6.28 4.26 24.25
CA ARG A 375 6.02 5.69 24.05
C ARG A 375 5.88 6.43 25.39
N GLY A 376 6.57 7.57 25.48
CA GLY A 376 6.55 8.45 26.65
C GLY A 376 7.20 7.86 27.91
N LYS A 377 7.97 6.78 27.79
CA LYS A 377 8.66 6.14 28.92
C LYS A 377 10.17 6.38 28.83
N ASP A 378 10.75 6.85 29.94
CA ASP A 378 12.20 6.84 30.14
C ASP A 378 12.70 5.44 30.54
N ALA A 379 14.00 5.29 30.74
CA ALA A 379 14.60 4.00 31.10
C ALA A 379 14.06 3.41 32.42
N ARG A 380 13.68 4.24 33.39
CA ARG A 380 13.15 3.78 34.68
C ARG A 380 11.72 3.26 34.52
N ALA A 381 10.86 4.02 33.84
CA ALA A 381 9.51 3.61 33.52
C ALA A 381 9.50 2.35 32.63
N MET A 382 10.44 2.24 31.69
CA MET A 382 10.62 1.03 30.88
C MET A 382 11.00 -0.18 31.74
N ARG A 383 11.92 -0.03 32.70
CA ARG A 383 12.27 -1.10 33.63
C ARG A 383 11.07 -1.55 34.45
N ASP A 384 10.32 -0.61 35.02
CA ASP A 384 9.19 -0.93 35.89
C ASP A 384 8.09 -1.68 35.09
N ALA A 385 7.80 -1.24 33.86
CA ALA A 385 6.87 -1.93 32.95
C ALA A 385 7.36 -3.34 32.55
N LEU A 386 8.63 -3.47 32.18
CA LEU A 386 9.21 -4.76 31.80
C LEU A 386 9.28 -5.73 32.98
N SER A 387 9.54 -5.25 34.21
CA SER A 387 9.58 -6.11 35.40
C SER A 387 8.23 -6.73 35.75
N ALA A 388 7.13 -6.07 35.41
CA ALA A 388 5.79 -6.61 35.60
C ALA A 388 5.54 -7.81 34.66
N GLU A 389 6.07 -7.75 33.44
CA GLU A 389 5.93 -8.81 32.43
C GLU A 389 7.02 -9.89 32.52
N CYS A 390 8.16 -9.58 33.14
CA CYS A 390 9.32 -10.46 33.30
C CYS A 390 9.66 -10.66 34.79
N PRO A 391 8.76 -11.28 35.60
CA PRO A 391 8.98 -11.44 37.03
C PRO A 391 10.22 -12.29 37.36
N ASP A 392 10.57 -13.23 36.48
CA ASP A 392 11.73 -14.11 36.60
C ASP A 392 12.98 -13.60 35.86
N GLY A 393 12.96 -12.34 35.41
CA GLY A 393 14.05 -11.71 34.66
C GLY A 393 14.08 -12.06 33.17
N ILE A 394 15.18 -11.72 32.49
CA ILE A 394 15.33 -11.80 31.03
C ILE A 394 16.56 -12.62 30.67
N ASP A 395 16.39 -13.73 29.98
CA ASP A 395 17.49 -14.63 29.56
C ASP A 395 18.05 -14.27 28.19
N ILE A 396 17.19 -13.77 27.30
CA ILE A 396 17.58 -13.37 25.94
C ILE A 396 17.02 -11.99 25.64
N TYR A 397 17.87 -11.10 25.16
CA TYR A 397 17.44 -9.82 24.63
C TYR A 397 17.89 -9.66 23.18
N PHE A 398 16.92 -9.52 22.28
CA PHE A 398 17.18 -9.22 20.88
C PHE A 398 17.04 -7.71 20.65
N GLU A 399 18.19 -7.06 20.49
CA GLU A 399 18.33 -5.60 20.46
C GLU A 399 18.25 -5.06 19.03
N ASN A 400 17.24 -4.24 18.76
CA ASN A 400 16.97 -3.57 17.48
C ASN A 400 16.93 -2.02 17.59
N VAL A 401 16.89 -1.48 18.80
CA VAL A 401 16.43 -0.14 19.14
C VAL A 401 17.47 0.69 19.89
N GLY A 402 17.98 0.23 21.03
CA GLY A 402 18.76 1.06 21.96
C GLY A 402 17.90 1.95 22.86
N GLY A 403 18.45 3.08 23.31
CA GLY A 403 17.75 4.11 24.09
C GLY A 403 17.13 3.63 25.41
N ALA A 404 15.98 4.21 25.79
CA ALA A 404 15.25 3.90 27.02
C ALA A 404 14.88 2.41 27.17
N THR A 405 14.59 1.72 26.06
CA THR A 405 14.28 0.28 26.07
C THR A 405 15.48 -0.53 26.56
N LEU A 406 16.67 -0.29 25.98
CA LEU A 406 17.91 -0.94 26.43
C LEU A 406 18.20 -0.66 27.91
N GLY A 407 18.01 0.58 28.34
CA GLY A 407 18.18 1.00 29.74
C GLY A 407 17.21 0.31 30.70
N GLY A 408 15.98 0.01 30.26
CA GLY A 408 15.00 -0.75 31.03
C GLY A 408 15.33 -2.25 31.13
N VAL A 409 15.86 -2.84 30.05
CA VAL A 409 16.16 -4.28 29.96
C VAL A 409 17.39 -4.69 30.75
N ILE A 410 18.51 -3.96 30.64
CA ILE A 410 19.80 -4.37 31.23
C ILE A 410 19.73 -4.73 32.72
N PRO A 411 19.06 -3.92 33.57
CA PRO A 411 18.89 -4.23 34.99
C PRO A 411 18.16 -5.55 35.26
N LEU A 412 17.29 -5.98 34.34
CA LEU A 412 16.44 -7.17 34.45
C LEU A 412 17.05 -8.45 33.84
N LEU A 413 18.21 -8.34 33.19
CA LEU A 413 18.89 -9.51 32.61
C LEU A 413 19.21 -10.57 33.68
N ASN A 414 19.06 -11.85 33.34
CA ASN A 414 19.44 -12.94 34.23
C ASN A 414 20.95 -13.22 34.19
N LEU A 415 21.38 -14.06 35.14
CA LEU A 415 22.71 -14.65 35.10
C LEU A 415 22.84 -15.47 33.80
N HIS A 416 23.94 -15.29 33.08
CA HIS A 416 24.23 -15.87 31.76
C HIS A 416 23.28 -15.45 30.63
N ALA A 417 22.57 -14.32 30.78
CA ALA A 417 21.73 -13.81 29.71
C ALA A 417 22.52 -13.44 28.44
N ARG A 418 21.85 -13.53 27.29
CA ARG A 418 22.42 -13.31 25.96
C ARG A 418 21.78 -12.10 25.32
N VAL A 419 22.60 -11.14 24.90
CA VAL A 419 22.18 -9.95 24.19
C VAL A 419 22.67 -10.04 22.76
N ILE A 420 21.75 -10.08 21.81
CA ILE A 420 22.03 -10.13 20.37
C ILE A 420 21.77 -8.74 19.81
N ILE A 421 22.83 -8.03 19.44
CA ILE A 421 22.75 -6.66 18.93
C ILE A 421 22.61 -6.69 17.41
N CYS A 422 21.39 -6.50 16.94
CA CYS A 422 21.05 -6.43 15.52
C CYS A 422 21.04 -5.00 14.98
N GLY A 423 20.55 -4.05 15.77
CA GLY A 423 20.38 -2.66 15.34
C GLY A 423 20.10 -1.71 16.50
N MET A 424 20.19 -0.41 16.23
CA MET A 424 20.02 0.64 17.24
C MET A 424 19.23 1.82 16.65
N ILE A 425 18.00 1.53 16.18
CA ILE A 425 17.20 2.50 15.40
C ILE A 425 16.92 3.81 16.14
N ALA A 426 16.86 3.81 17.48
CA ALA A 426 16.64 5.02 18.27
C ALA A 426 17.79 6.05 18.12
N TRP A 427 19.00 5.60 17.75
CA TRP A 427 20.16 6.49 17.60
C TRP A 427 20.39 6.96 16.17
N TYR A 428 19.70 6.40 15.17
CA TYR A 428 19.91 6.79 13.76
C TYR A 428 19.29 8.13 13.41
N SER A 429 18.21 8.52 14.09
CA SER A 429 17.47 9.77 13.84
C SER A 429 18.07 11.00 14.54
N GLY A 430 19.11 10.82 15.35
CA GLY A 430 19.73 11.91 16.13
C GLY A 430 18.87 12.41 17.29
N GLU A 431 17.87 11.65 17.75
CA GLU A 431 17.24 11.90 19.05
C GLU A 431 18.31 11.87 20.15
N SER A 432 18.13 12.74 21.16
CA SER A 432 19.06 12.87 22.27
C SER A 432 19.37 11.52 22.88
N ASP A 433 20.65 11.24 23.09
CA ASP A 433 21.16 10.04 23.74
C ASP A 433 20.62 9.94 25.19
N GLU A 434 19.39 9.47 25.37
CA GLU A 434 18.84 9.15 26.69
C GLU A 434 19.55 7.93 27.31
N THR A 435 20.24 7.16 26.47
CA THR A 435 21.29 6.22 26.91
C THR A 435 22.54 6.90 27.44
N GLY A 436 22.69 8.21 27.28
CA GLY A 436 23.73 9.02 27.92
C GLY A 436 23.67 8.98 29.45
N SER A 437 22.60 8.42 30.03
CA SER A 437 22.48 8.07 31.45
C SER A 437 23.07 6.70 31.83
N MET A 438 23.31 5.82 30.84
CA MET A 438 23.86 4.48 31.05
C MET A 438 25.38 4.52 30.96
N ASP A 439 25.97 4.82 32.10
CA ASP A 439 27.41 4.75 32.33
C ASP A 439 27.99 3.42 31.81
N LEU A 440 28.94 3.50 30.87
CA LEU A 440 29.66 2.37 30.30
C LEU A 440 30.24 1.46 31.40
N GLN A 441 30.68 2.05 32.52
CA GLN A 441 31.18 1.31 33.67
C GLN A 441 30.10 0.41 34.29
N LYS A 442 28.84 0.86 34.31
CA LYS A 442 27.70 0.04 34.76
C LYS A 442 27.43 -1.11 33.81
N LEU A 443 27.45 -0.89 32.50
CA LEU A 443 27.29 -1.98 31.52
C LEU A 443 28.39 -3.03 31.69
N TRP A 444 29.66 -2.62 31.76
CA TRP A 444 30.79 -3.53 32.04
C TRP A 444 30.60 -4.28 33.36
N ARG A 445 30.14 -3.58 34.40
CA ARG A 445 29.86 -4.20 35.70
C ARG A 445 28.75 -5.24 35.60
N TYR A 446 27.67 -4.97 34.87
CA TYR A 446 26.60 -5.94 34.61
C TYR A 446 27.13 -7.14 33.82
N SER A 447 27.87 -6.92 32.73
CA SER A 447 28.48 -7.97 31.92
C SER A 447 29.35 -8.90 32.78
N LEU A 448 30.17 -8.34 33.66
CA LEU A 448 31.00 -9.09 34.58
C LEU A 448 30.18 -9.91 35.59
N VAL A 449 29.20 -9.29 36.28
CA VAL A 449 28.51 -9.98 37.39
C VAL A 449 27.33 -10.83 36.99
N LYS A 450 26.77 -10.58 35.81
CA LYS A 450 25.76 -11.45 35.21
C LYS A 450 26.37 -12.40 34.19
N ARG A 451 27.67 -12.33 33.90
CA ARG A 451 28.36 -13.17 32.89
C ARG A 451 27.62 -13.16 31.56
N LEU A 452 27.25 -11.96 31.13
CA LEU A 452 26.47 -11.75 29.92
C LEU A 452 27.29 -12.16 28.70
N THR A 453 26.61 -12.72 27.70
CA THR A 453 27.15 -12.79 26.34
C THR A 453 26.52 -11.66 25.55
N ILE A 454 27.32 -10.71 25.06
CA ILE A 454 26.84 -9.59 24.25
C ILE A 454 27.50 -9.72 22.88
N GLN A 455 26.69 -9.98 21.85
CA GLN A 455 27.18 -10.33 20.51
C GLN A 455 26.53 -9.45 19.45
N GLY A 456 27.37 -8.79 18.64
CA GLY A 456 26.92 -8.11 17.43
C GLY A 456 26.50 -9.11 16.35
N LEU A 457 25.43 -8.78 15.64
CA LEU A 457 24.89 -9.56 14.54
C LEU A 457 24.95 -8.75 13.24
N LEU A 458 25.68 -9.27 12.26
CA LEU A 458 25.53 -8.90 10.86
C LEU A 458 25.08 -10.15 10.10
N GLN A 459 23.94 -10.06 9.41
CA GLN A 459 23.40 -11.19 8.64
C GLN A 459 24.35 -11.64 7.52
N THR A 460 25.18 -10.71 7.00
CA THR A 460 26.16 -10.97 5.93
C THR A 460 27.14 -12.09 6.30
N ASP A 461 27.44 -12.24 7.59
CA ASP A 461 28.35 -13.27 8.09
C ASP A 461 27.75 -14.69 7.99
N HIS A 462 26.44 -14.78 7.75
CA HIS A 462 25.68 -16.03 7.73
C HIS A 462 25.17 -16.43 6.34
N VAL A 463 25.35 -15.61 5.29
CA VAL A 463 24.71 -15.78 3.96
C VAL A 463 24.88 -17.18 3.35
N ALA A 464 25.97 -17.89 3.65
CA ALA A 464 26.16 -19.29 3.24
C ALA A 464 25.03 -20.23 3.72
N ARG A 465 24.32 -19.86 4.78
CA ARG A 465 23.19 -20.57 5.39
C ARG A 465 21.82 -20.09 4.89
N PHE A 466 21.76 -19.18 3.91
CA PHE A 466 20.47 -18.68 3.40
C PHE A 466 19.59 -19.81 2.82
N GLY A 467 20.20 -20.82 2.17
CA GLY A 467 19.46 -21.99 1.70
C GLY A 467 18.94 -22.90 2.83
N GLU A 468 19.60 -22.95 3.98
CA GLU A 468 19.09 -23.63 5.19
C GLU A 468 17.86 -22.90 5.72
N PHE A 469 17.96 -21.58 5.84
CA PHE A 469 16.86 -20.70 6.23
C PHE A 469 15.63 -20.88 5.34
N LEU A 470 15.77 -20.83 4.01
CA LEU A 470 14.62 -20.98 3.11
C LEU A 470 13.97 -22.37 3.22
N ARG A 471 14.75 -23.43 3.43
CA ARG A 471 14.20 -24.79 3.62
C ARG A 471 13.42 -24.92 4.93
N GLU A 472 13.85 -24.23 5.98
CA GLU A 472 13.17 -24.29 7.27
C GLU A 472 11.96 -23.35 7.34
N ILE A 473 12.11 -22.11 6.88
CA ILE A 473 11.13 -21.03 7.09
C ILE A 473 10.13 -20.95 5.93
N GLY A 474 10.53 -21.29 4.71
CA GLY A 474 9.63 -21.29 3.54
C GLY A 474 8.32 -22.05 3.79
N PRO A 475 8.38 -23.33 4.21
CA PRO A 475 7.18 -24.11 4.51
C PRO A 475 6.33 -23.53 5.65
N LYS A 476 6.97 -22.99 6.70
CA LYS A 476 6.28 -22.37 7.85
C LYS A 476 5.53 -21.09 7.47
N VAL A 477 6.06 -20.33 6.51
CA VAL A 477 5.35 -19.17 5.95
C VAL A 477 4.20 -19.62 5.06
N ALA A 478 4.44 -20.62 4.20
CA ALA A 478 3.43 -21.13 3.27
C ALA A 478 2.21 -21.76 3.97
N ASN A 479 2.41 -22.42 5.12
CA ASN A 479 1.33 -23.06 5.87
C ASN A 479 0.73 -22.17 6.99
N GLY A 480 1.22 -20.94 7.14
CA GLY A 480 0.71 -19.97 8.12
C GLY A 480 1.22 -20.15 9.56
N GLU A 481 2.18 -21.04 9.82
CA GLU A 481 2.84 -21.15 11.13
C GLU A 481 3.69 -19.92 11.48
N ILE A 482 4.22 -19.22 10.47
CA ILE A 482 4.89 -17.93 10.61
C ILE A 482 4.08 -16.87 9.86
N VAL A 483 3.51 -15.96 10.63
CA VAL A 483 2.71 -14.84 10.13
C VAL A 483 3.60 -13.63 9.88
N HIS A 484 3.33 -12.92 8.79
CA HIS A 484 4.01 -11.67 8.44
C HIS A 484 3.00 -10.62 7.99
N ILE A 485 3.35 -9.36 8.20
CA ILE A 485 2.56 -8.21 7.78
C ILE A 485 3.45 -7.31 6.95
N GLU A 486 2.90 -6.82 5.85
CA GLU A 486 3.53 -5.87 4.94
C GLU A 486 2.69 -4.59 4.89
N ASP A 487 3.38 -3.46 4.89
CA ASP A 487 2.82 -2.12 4.66
C ASP A 487 3.31 -1.68 3.28
N VAL A 488 2.40 -1.61 2.32
CA VAL A 488 2.76 -1.40 0.92
C VAL A 488 2.47 0.05 0.52
N ALA A 489 3.53 0.79 0.25
CA ALA A 489 3.45 2.11 -0.37
C ALA A 489 3.44 1.96 -1.90
N GLU A 490 2.44 2.55 -2.56
CA GLU A 490 2.30 2.50 -4.02
C GLU A 490 3.10 3.62 -4.68
N GLY A 491 3.88 3.30 -5.71
CA GLY A 491 4.64 4.26 -6.51
C GLY A 491 6.01 4.62 -5.91
N LEU A 492 7.04 4.65 -6.76
CA LEU A 492 8.42 4.96 -6.34
C LEU A 492 8.55 6.37 -5.74
N GLU A 493 7.72 7.31 -6.21
CA GLU A 493 7.63 8.68 -5.73
C GLU A 493 7.24 8.79 -4.25
N THR A 494 6.54 7.79 -3.69
CA THR A 494 6.17 7.77 -2.28
C THR A 494 7.30 7.26 -1.38
N ALA A 495 8.35 6.67 -1.95
CA ALA A 495 9.44 6.07 -1.18
C ALA A 495 10.08 7.01 -0.13
N PRO A 496 10.36 8.31 -0.42
CA PRO A 496 10.89 9.22 0.59
C PRO A 496 9.94 9.46 1.76
N GLU A 497 8.64 9.65 1.48
CA GLU A 497 7.63 9.85 2.53
C GLU A 497 7.45 8.58 3.37
N ALA A 498 7.34 7.44 2.71
CA ALA A 498 7.23 6.13 3.35
C ALA A 498 8.45 5.86 4.26
N PHE A 499 9.67 6.13 3.78
CA PHE A 499 10.89 5.98 4.55
C PHE A 499 10.96 6.92 5.76
N MET A 500 10.58 8.19 5.61
CA MET A 500 10.47 9.11 6.75
C MET A 500 9.39 8.66 7.75
N GLY A 501 8.30 8.06 7.27
CA GLY A 501 7.26 7.47 8.10
C GLY A 501 7.76 6.28 8.92
N LEU A 502 8.55 5.40 8.32
CA LEU A 502 9.22 4.28 8.98
C LEU A 502 10.09 4.75 10.15
N LEU A 503 10.92 5.78 9.94
CA LEU A 503 11.78 6.34 11.00
C LEU A 503 10.97 6.95 12.16
N LYS A 504 9.73 7.37 11.91
CA LYS A 504 8.77 7.85 12.93
C LYS A 504 7.88 6.74 13.49
N GLY A 505 8.13 5.48 13.10
CA GLY A 505 7.37 4.33 13.54
C GLY A 505 5.91 4.33 13.08
N ARG A 506 5.59 4.92 11.92
CA ARG A 506 4.22 4.95 11.37
C ARG A 506 3.80 3.65 10.70
N ASN A 507 4.75 2.90 10.15
CA ASN A 507 4.46 1.67 9.42
C ASN A 507 3.99 0.54 10.33
N MET A 508 3.22 -0.39 9.78
CA MET A 508 2.79 -1.63 10.44
C MET A 508 3.42 -2.83 9.73
N GLY A 509 4.35 -3.54 10.37
CA GLY A 509 5.08 -4.63 9.71
C GLY A 509 6.17 -4.14 8.76
N LYS A 510 6.46 -4.93 7.71
CA LYS A 510 7.50 -4.62 6.72
C LYS A 510 7.01 -3.57 5.74
N LEU A 511 7.63 -2.39 5.76
CA LEU A 511 7.40 -1.39 4.71
C LEU A 511 8.01 -1.83 3.37
N VAL A 512 7.20 -1.89 2.32
CA VAL A 512 7.60 -2.20 0.93
C VAL A 512 7.10 -1.07 0.02
N VAL A 513 7.87 -0.74 -1.01
CA VAL A 513 7.43 0.19 -2.07
C VAL A 513 7.19 -0.61 -3.33
N LYS A 514 5.96 -0.56 -3.85
CA LYS A 514 5.61 -1.19 -5.13
C LYS A 514 6.01 -0.26 -6.27
N VAL A 515 6.91 -0.74 -7.12
CA VAL A 515 7.47 0.01 -8.25
C VAL A 515 6.85 -0.53 -9.54
N GLY A 516 5.86 0.17 -10.07
CA GLY A 516 5.31 -0.05 -11.42
C GLY A 516 4.52 -1.34 -11.59
#